data_AF-A0A419L324-F1
#
_entry.id   AF-A0A419L324-F1
#
_cell.length_a   1.000
_cell.length_b   1.000
_cell.length_c   1.000
_cell.angle_alpha   90.00
_cell.angle_beta   90.00
_cell.angle_gamma   90.00
#
_symmetry.space_group_name_H-M   'P 1'
#
loop_
_entity.id
_entity.type
_entity.pdbx_description
1 polymer ?
#
loop_
_entity_poly.entity_id
_entity_poly.type
_entity_poly.pdbx_seq_one_letter_code
_entity_poly.pdbx_strand_id
1 'polypeptide(L)'
;MNQQTSSLSINLEEIINILAEIRYLPTNTLHKIIFCSILRAGLSLYPAKTQHISELNKLIQTIPISYRGFVTGKLYLKALKLIKEFKRTVEDRYRATLLKEANLQYIQDYLKRNLGKVDKVAVLDCASIPEIVTFATKFKSLNRHPTILAETFINPIGVTRFLTQQLKIFNQRTALSGYAQLLKETLNAEQSYKTPLIDLTVHKHGVSLEEFLKSLKIQTLFKTIKDLTGLDSILITHDHGYDIAANDHGLYIIHGYKGECPINFSKIALFLAIS
;
A
#
# COMPACT_ATOMS: atom_id res chain seq x y z
N MET A 1 1.23 -0.58 -26.54
CA MET A 1 0.25 0.53 -26.42
C MET A 1 -1.13 -0.05 -26.14
N ASN A 2 -1.93 0.69 -25.36
CA ASN A 2 -3.10 0.28 -24.54
C ASN A 2 -2.74 -0.43 -23.23
N GLN A 3 -2.12 0.30 -22.30
CA GLN A 3 -2.26 0.02 -20.88
C GLN A 3 -3.70 0.37 -20.50
N GLN A 4 -4.56 -0.63 -20.29
CA GLN A 4 -5.80 -0.41 -19.56
C GLN A 4 -5.39 -0.07 -18.12
N THR A 5 -5.30 1.22 -17.81
CA THR A 5 -5.17 1.68 -16.44
C THR A 5 -6.38 1.18 -15.66
N SER A 6 -6.12 0.47 -14.56
CA SER A 6 -7.22 0.03 -13.72
C SER A 6 -7.88 1.26 -13.10
N SER A 7 -9.18 1.18 -12.90
CA SER A 7 -9.94 2.16 -12.12
C SER A 7 -9.29 2.45 -10.75
N LEU A 8 -8.65 1.45 -10.15
CA LEU A 8 -7.90 1.61 -8.90
C LEU A 8 -6.66 2.51 -9.06
N SER A 9 -5.82 2.27 -10.09
CA SER A 9 -4.60 3.08 -10.30
C SER A 9 -4.96 4.55 -10.60
N ILE A 10 -6.03 4.79 -11.36
CA ILE A 10 -6.54 6.15 -11.64
C ILE A 10 -6.94 6.86 -10.34
N ASN A 11 -7.73 6.19 -9.48
CA ASN A 11 -8.16 6.78 -8.21
C ASN A 11 -6.97 7.08 -7.28
N LEU A 12 -5.95 6.22 -7.27
CA LEU A 12 -4.72 6.44 -6.50
C LEU A 12 -3.93 7.65 -7.04
N GLU A 13 -3.81 7.78 -8.36
CA GLU A 13 -3.13 8.91 -9.00
C GLU A 13 -3.82 10.24 -8.71
N GLU A 14 -5.16 10.29 -8.73
CA GLU A 14 -5.91 11.49 -8.35
C GLU A 14 -5.61 11.93 -6.90
N ILE A 15 -5.51 10.97 -5.97
CA ILE A 15 -5.13 11.24 -4.58
C ILE A 15 -3.70 11.79 -4.49
N ILE A 16 -2.77 11.16 -5.20
CA ILE A 16 -1.35 11.58 -5.25
C ILE A 16 -1.25 13.02 -5.78
N ASN A 17 -1.99 13.36 -6.84
CA ASN A 17 -1.97 14.68 -7.45
C ASN A 17 -2.47 15.77 -6.48
N ILE A 18 -3.59 15.53 -5.80
CA ILE A 18 -4.14 16.47 -4.80
C ILE A 18 -3.12 16.74 -3.69
N LEU A 19 -2.42 15.70 -3.22
CA LEU A 19 -1.49 15.82 -2.09
C LEU A 19 -0.12 16.36 -2.49
N ALA A 20 0.33 16.10 -3.72
CA ALA A 20 1.62 16.57 -4.23
C ALA A 20 1.64 18.09 -4.46
N GLU A 21 0.48 18.72 -4.65
CA GLU A 21 0.34 20.19 -4.70
C GLU A 21 0.72 20.86 -3.38
N ILE A 22 0.63 20.14 -2.26
CA ILE A 22 0.96 20.64 -0.91
C ILE A 22 2.48 20.53 -0.69
N ARG A 23 3.22 21.53 -1.16
CA ARG A 23 4.68 21.60 -0.98
C ARG A 23 5.06 21.54 0.51
N TYR A 24 6.15 20.84 0.81
CA TYR A 24 6.78 20.74 2.15
C TYR A 24 5.98 20.03 3.26
N LEU A 25 4.94 19.25 2.94
CA LEU A 25 4.25 18.46 3.95
C LEU A 25 5.17 17.37 4.55
N PRO A 26 5.34 17.30 5.88
CA PRO A 26 6.12 16.25 6.54
C PRO A 26 5.54 14.86 6.25
N THR A 27 6.40 13.85 6.04
CA THR A 27 5.96 12.51 5.61
C THR A 27 4.99 11.87 6.60
N ASN A 28 5.24 12.03 7.92
CA ASN A 28 4.34 11.52 8.95
C ASN A 28 2.95 12.18 8.88
N THR A 29 2.89 13.49 8.64
CA THR A 29 1.62 14.22 8.51
C THR A 29 0.88 13.81 7.24
N LEU A 30 1.58 13.71 6.12
CA LEU A 30 1.05 13.23 4.84
C LEU A 30 0.45 11.82 4.99
N HIS A 31 1.21 10.90 5.57
CA HIS A 31 0.76 9.53 5.83
C HIS A 31 -0.51 9.50 6.68
N LYS A 32 -0.55 10.25 7.79
CA LYS A 32 -1.75 10.36 8.64
C LYS A 32 -2.97 10.91 7.89
N ILE A 33 -2.80 11.92 7.04
CA ILE A 33 -3.89 12.48 6.24
C ILE A 33 -4.45 11.43 5.27
N ILE A 34 -3.57 10.71 4.57
CA ILE A 34 -3.96 9.61 3.65
C ILE A 34 -4.69 8.52 4.44
N PHE A 35 -4.06 8.02 5.51
CA PHE A 35 -4.59 6.97 6.36
C PHE A 35 -5.97 7.31 6.90
N CYS A 36 -6.14 8.50 7.50
CA CYS A 36 -7.43 8.91 8.06
C CYS A 36 -8.50 9.13 6.99
N SER A 37 -8.13 9.63 5.80
CA SER A 37 -9.08 9.84 4.69
C SER A 37 -9.61 8.51 4.17
N ILE A 38 -8.72 7.52 4.02
CA ILE A 38 -9.09 6.18 3.61
C ILE A 38 -9.89 5.46 4.70
N LEU A 39 -9.47 5.55 5.97
CA LEU A 39 -10.22 4.98 7.08
C LEU A 39 -11.63 5.57 7.18
N ARG A 40 -11.78 6.89 7.03
CA ARG A 40 -13.09 7.53 6.99
C ARG A 40 -13.98 6.97 5.87
N ALA A 41 -13.41 6.76 4.68
CA ALA A 41 -14.10 6.15 3.56
C ALA A 41 -14.47 4.67 3.80
N GLY A 42 -13.60 3.89 4.46
CA GLY A 42 -13.90 2.53 4.86
C GLY A 42 -15.05 2.46 5.87
N LEU A 43 -15.00 3.30 6.91
CA LEU A 43 -16.03 3.36 7.95
C LEU A 43 -17.38 3.85 7.43
N SER A 44 -17.43 4.72 6.42
CA SER A 44 -18.71 5.15 5.83
C SER A 44 -19.38 4.07 4.97
N LEU A 45 -18.67 2.99 4.65
CA LEU A 45 -19.15 1.83 3.89
C LEU A 45 -19.22 0.57 4.77
N TYR A 46 -19.17 0.72 6.08
CA TYR A 46 -19.19 -0.35 7.07
C TYR A 46 -20.22 0.02 8.16
N PRO A 47 -20.88 -0.94 8.82
CA PRO A 47 -21.75 -0.67 9.97
C PRO A 47 -20.94 -0.21 11.21
N ALA A 48 -20.30 0.96 11.10
CA ALA A 48 -19.43 1.52 12.12
C ALA A 48 -20.25 2.04 13.32
N LYS A 49 -19.79 1.71 14.53
CA LYS A 49 -20.36 2.22 15.78
C LYS A 49 -19.82 3.62 16.08
N THR A 50 -20.54 4.37 16.91
CA THR A 50 -20.14 5.72 17.37
C THR A 50 -18.71 5.73 17.94
N GLN A 51 -18.31 4.67 18.63
CA GLN A 51 -16.94 4.52 19.14
C GLN A 51 -15.88 4.52 18.03
N HIS A 52 -16.10 3.79 16.93
CA HIS A 52 -15.16 3.74 15.80
C HIS A 52 -14.96 5.12 15.17
N ILE A 53 -16.06 5.88 15.05
CA ILE A 53 -16.03 7.26 14.54
C ILE A 53 -15.29 8.19 15.52
N SER A 54 -15.51 8.00 16.83
CA SER A 54 -14.81 8.76 17.88
C SER A 54 -13.29 8.53 17.83
N GLU A 55 -12.85 7.29 17.65
CA GLU A 55 -11.42 6.95 17.52
C GLU A 55 -10.79 7.58 16.28
N LEU A 56 -11.46 7.51 15.11
CA LEU A 56 -11.01 8.22 13.92
C LEU A 56 -10.90 9.73 14.18
N ASN A 57 -11.90 10.33 14.84
CA ASN A 57 -11.87 11.76 15.16
C ASN A 57 -10.70 12.12 16.07
N LYS A 58 -10.37 11.31 17.08
CA LYS A 58 -9.18 11.49 17.93
C LYS A 58 -7.89 11.49 17.09
N LEU A 59 -7.76 10.57 16.14
CA LEU A 59 -6.60 10.55 15.23
C LEU A 59 -6.52 11.80 14.36
N ILE A 60 -7.65 12.27 13.81
CA ILE A 60 -7.74 13.50 13.02
C ILE A 60 -7.29 14.72 13.84
N GLN A 61 -7.57 14.77 15.14
CA GLN A 61 -7.10 15.86 16.01
C GLN A 61 -5.56 15.92 16.10
N THR A 62 -4.85 14.80 15.85
CA THR A 62 -3.38 14.80 15.81
C THR A 62 -2.78 15.37 14.51
N ILE A 63 -3.62 15.63 13.50
CA ILE A 63 -3.22 16.28 12.25
C ILE A 63 -3.27 17.81 12.46
N PRO A 64 -2.28 18.59 11.98
CA PRO A 64 -2.33 20.05 12.08
C PRO A 64 -3.62 20.62 11.46
N ILE A 65 -4.20 21.63 12.12
CA ILE A 65 -5.54 22.13 11.81
C ILE A 65 -5.73 22.52 10.35
N SER A 66 -4.71 23.11 9.73
CA SER A 66 -4.69 23.53 8.33
C SER A 66 -4.90 22.38 7.34
N TYR A 67 -4.64 21.13 7.74
CA TYR A 67 -4.75 19.95 6.88
C TYR A 67 -5.95 19.05 7.21
N ARG A 68 -6.66 19.28 8.32
CA ARG A 68 -7.79 18.43 8.72
C ARG A 68 -8.94 18.46 7.72
N GLY A 69 -9.12 19.57 7.00
CA GLY A 69 -10.12 19.72 5.94
C GLY A 69 -9.97 18.69 4.80
N PHE A 70 -8.75 18.20 4.53
CA PHE A 70 -8.55 17.15 3.51
C PHE A 70 -9.27 15.85 3.90
N VAL A 71 -9.18 15.47 5.16
CA VAL A 71 -9.76 14.21 5.68
C VAL A 71 -11.29 14.20 5.62
N THR A 72 -11.93 15.36 5.49
CA THR A 72 -13.39 15.49 5.43
C THR A 72 -13.91 16.02 4.10
N GLY A 73 -13.05 16.61 3.26
CA GLY A 73 -13.40 17.26 2.00
C GLY A 73 -12.98 16.48 0.76
N LYS A 74 -12.28 17.16 -0.16
CA LYS A 74 -11.94 16.63 -1.50
C LYS A 74 -11.21 15.29 -1.44
N LEU A 75 -10.26 15.12 -0.52
CA LEU A 75 -9.50 13.87 -0.41
C LEU A 75 -10.35 12.71 0.11
N TYR A 76 -11.26 12.96 1.07
CA TYR A 76 -12.26 11.96 1.48
C TYR A 76 -13.11 11.46 0.31
N LEU A 77 -13.59 12.36 -0.56
CA LEU A 77 -14.40 11.96 -1.71
C LEU A 77 -13.63 11.06 -2.69
N LYS A 78 -12.34 11.34 -2.90
CA LYS A 78 -11.47 10.48 -3.71
C LYS A 78 -11.17 9.14 -3.03
N ALA A 79 -10.91 9.16 -1.72
CA ALA A 79 -10.75 7.95 -0.93
C ALA A 79 -12.02 7.08 -0.93
N LEU A 80 -13.21 7.68 -0.92
CA LEU A 80 -14.47 6.97 -1.02
C LEU A 80 -14.63 6.26 -2.37
N LYS A 81 -14.29 6.94 -3.48
CA LYS A 81 -14.26 6.31 -4.80
C LYS A 81 -13.26 5.15 -4.85
N LEU A 82 -12.06 5.36 -4.32
CA LEU A 82 -11.02 4.35 -4.22
C LEU A 82 -11.52 3.11 -3.46
N ILE A 83 -12.13 3.29 -2.28
CA ILE A 83 -12.56 2.16 -1.44
C ILE A 83 -13.75 1.42 -2.05
N LYS A 84 -14.69 2.12 -2.69
CA LYS A 84 -15.77 1.46 -3.45
C LYS A 84 -15.20 0.59 -4.58
N GLU A 85 -14.25 1.13 -5.32
CA GLU A 85 -13.60 0.42 -6.42
C GLU A 85 -12.78 -0.78 -5.93
N PHE A 86 -12.06 -0.57 -4.82
CA PHE A 86 -11.29 -1.61 -4.17
C PHE A 86 -12.19 -2.76 -3.69
N LYS A 87 -13.29 -2.47 -2.98
CA LYS A 87 -14.27 -3.50 -2.57
C LYS A 87 -14.81 -4.25 -3.78
N ARG A 88 -15.22 -3.52 -4.83
CA ARG A 88 -15.68 -4.13 -6.09
C ARG A 88 -14.63 -5.05 -6.71
N THR A 89 -13.36 -4.61 -6.76
CA THR A 89 -12.25 -5.41 -7.31
C THR A 89 -12.02 -6.67 -6.49
N VAL A 90 -12.05 -6.56 -5.16
CA VAL A 90 -11.85 -7.68 -4.25
C VAL A 90 -13.02 -8.69 -4.27
N GLU A 91 -14.25 -8.22 -4.45
CA GLU A 91 -15.47 -9.03 -4.42
C GLU A 91 -15.82 -9.63 -5.80
N ASP A 92 -15.47 -8.93 -6.89
CA ASP A 92 -15.75 -9.36 -8.24
C ASP A 92 -14.74 -10.40 -8.71
N ARG A 93 -15.14 -11.67 -8.56
CA ARG A 93 -14.37 -12.85 -9.01
C ARG A 93 -14.11 -12.89 -10.52
N TYR A 94 -14.77 -12.04 -11.32
CA TYR A 94 -14.69 -12.04 -12.78
C TYR A 94 -14.06 -10.77 -13.38
N ARG A 95 -14.13 -9.61 -12.69
CA ARG A 95 -13.59 -8.32 -13.19
C ARG A 95 -12.31 -7.80 -12.55
N ALA A 96 -11.86 -8.34 -11.43
CA ALA A 96 -10.50 -7.98 -11.04
C ALA A 96 -9.59 -8.31 -12.23
N THR A 97 -8.70 -7.42 -12.60
CA THR A 97 -7.60 -7.72 -13.51
C THR A 97 -6.76 -8.76 -12.77
N LEU A 98 -7.25 -9.99 -12.82
CA LEU A 98 -7.01 -11.10 -11.92
C LEU A 98 -5.72 -11.71 -12.40
N LEU A 99 -4.67 -11.30 -11.74
CA LEU A 99 -3.43 -12.01 -11.81
C LEU A 99 -3.70 -13.31 -11.08
N LYS A 100 -3.86 -14.39 -11.88
CA LYS A 100 -3.90 -15.79 -11.45
C LYS A 100 -3.21 -15.87 -10.10
N GLU A 101 -3.98 -15.98 -9.01
CA GLU A 101 -3.55 -16.02 -7.60
C GLU A 101 -2.03 -15.79 -7.44
N ALA A 102 -1.58 -14.56 -7.18
CA ALA A 102 -0.17 -14.14 -7.02
C ALA A 102 0.89 -15.01 -7.75
N ASN A 103 0.67 -15.32 -9.04
CA ASN A 103 1.52 -16.20 -9.83
C ASN A 103 2.84 -15.50 -10.17
N LEU A 104 3.96 -16.03 -9.68
CA LEU A 104 5.28 -15.41 -9.83
C LEU A 104 5.73 -15.30 -11.29
N GLN A 105 5.46 -16.29 -12.14
CA GLN A 105 5.82 -16.23 -13.56
C GLN A 105 5.09 -15.08 -14.26
N TYR A 106 3.79 -14.94 -13.98
CA TYR A 106 3.03 -13.81 -14.52
C TYR A 106 3.60 -12.49 -14.00
N ILE A 107 3.88 -12.37 -12.70
CA ILE A 107 4.50 -11.16 -12.11
C ILE A 107 5.77 -10.78 -12.88
N GLN A 108 6.65 -11.75 -13.14
CA GLN A 108 7.88 -11.50 -13.88
C GLN A 108 7.61 -11.00 -15.30
N ASP A 109 6.70 -11.64 -16.03
CA ASP A 109 6.36 -11.28 -17.41
C ASP A 109 5.68 -9.92 -17.49
N TYR A 110 4.84 -9.59 -16.50
CA TYR A 110 4.22 -8.27 -16.39
C TYR A 110 5.25 -7.17 -16.16
N LEU A 111 6.12 -7.34 -15.17
CA LEU A 111 7.11 -6.35 -14.79
C LEU A 111 8.16 -6.16 -15.89
N LYS A 112 8.62 -7.24 -16.53
CA LYS A 112 9.51 -7.15 -17.71
C LYS A 112 8.87 -6.36 -18.86
N ARG A 113 7.58 -6.59 -19.14
CA ARG A 113 6.88 -5.88 -20.22
C ARG A 113 6.62 -4.41 -19.92
N ASN A 114 6.35 -4.04 -18.67
CA ASN A 114 5.92 -2.69 -18.31
C ASN A 114 7.04 -1.79 -17.77
N LEU A 115 8.07 -2.37 -17.16
CA LEU A 115 9.22 -1.62 -16.62
C LEU A 115 10.51 -1.91 -17.37
N GLY A 116 10.69 -3.13 -17.89
CA GLY A 116 11.94 -3.55 -18.52
C GLY A 116 13.05 -3.68 -17.48
N LYS A 117 13.86 -2.63 -17.33
CA LYS A 117 14.95 -2.55 -16.34
C LYS A 117 14.61 -1.51 -15.28
N VAL A 118 14.92 -1.82 -14.02
CA VAL A 118 15.05 -0.82 -12.96
C VAL A 118 16.42 -0.96 -12.30
N ASP A 119 16.92 0.08 -11.67
CA ASP A 119 18.23 0.02 -11.02
C ASP A 119 18.13 -0.66 -9.65
N LYS A 120 16.99 -0.48 -8.96
CA LYS A 120 16.76 -0.96 -7.59
C LYS A 120 15.38 -1.56 -7.40
N VAL A 121 15.27 -2.50 -6.47
CA VAL A 121 13.99 -3.07 -6.02
C VAL A 121 13.87 -2.94 -4.51
N ALA A 122 12.72 -2.48 -4.01
CA ALA A 122 12.38 -2.45 -2.59
C ALA A 122 11.09 -3.23 -2.34
N VAL A 123 11.17 -4.24 -1.47
CA VAL A 123 10.02 -5.03 -1.02
C VAL A 123 9.72 -4.73 0.44
N LEU A 124 8.51 -4.25 0.69
CA LEU A 124 8.03 -3.83 2.00
C LEU A 124 7.06 -4.88 2.55
N ASP A 125 7.46 -5.59 3.60
CA ASP A 125 6.63 -6.61 4.24
C ASP A 125 5.40 -5.94 4.88
N CYS A 126 4.18 -6.35 4.51
CA CYS A 126 2.90 -5.85 5.04
C CYS A 126 2.59 -4.34 4.73
N ALA A 127 3.24 -3.71 3.74
CA ALA A 127 2.85 -2.36 3.33
C ALA A 127 1.45 -2.32 2.70
N SER A 128 0.76 -1.19 2.82
CA SER A 128 -0.59 -1.03 2.26
C SER A 128 -0.71 0.24 1.43
N ILE A 129 -1.91 0.48 0.88
CA ILE A 129 -2.23 1.67 0.10
C ILE A 129 -1.73 2.97 0.78
N PRO A 130 -1.91 3.20 2.10
CA PRO A 130 -1.45 4.44 2.72
C PRO A 130 0.06 4.68 2.58
N GLU A 131 0.89 3.64 2.74
CA GLU A 131 2.35 3.77 2.62
C GLU A 131 2.77 3.97 1.16
N ILE A 132 2.18 3.22 0.21
CA ILE A 132 2.49 3.35 -1.22
C ILE A 132 2.12 4.75 -1.74
N VAL A 133 0.93 5.26 -1.40
CA VAL A 133 0.48 6.61 -1.78
C VAL A 133 1.35 7.68 -1.13
N THR A 134 1.77 7.47 0.12
CA THR A 134 2.70 8.37 0.80
C THR A 134 4.02 8.48 0.04
N PHE A 135 4.62 7.35 -0.34
CA PHE A 135 5.89 7.35 -1.07
C PHE A 135 5.76 7.96 -2.45
N ALA A 136 4.73 7.58 -3.21
CA ALA A 136 4.46 8.17 -4.50
C ALA A 136 4.33 9.70 -4.41
N THR A 137 3.51 10.20 -3.47
CA THR A 137 3.34 11.64 -3.26
C THR A 137 4.66 12.32 -2.88
N LYS A 138 5.47 11.73 -1.99
CA LYS A 138 6.76 12.30 -1.61
C LYS A 138 7.74 12.32 -2.78
N PHE A 139 7.85 11.25 -3.56
CA PHE A 139 8.68 11.25 -4.77
C PHE A 139 8.21 12.27 -5.80
N LYS A 140 6.89 12.40 -6.01
CA LYS A 140 6.33 13.45 -6.88
C LYS A 140 6.73 14.86 -6.42
N SER A 141 6.67 15.12 -5.12
CA SER A 141 7.09 16.40 -4.53
C SER A 141 8.60 16.70 -4.69
N LEU A 142 9.39 15.68 -5.02
CA LEU A 142 10.82 15.78 -5.33
C LEU A 142 11.09 15.83 -6.85
N ASN A 143 10.05 16.13 -7.67
CA ASN A 143 10.11 16.14 -9.13
C ASN A 143 10.56 14.80 -9.74
N ARG A 144 10.26 13.69 -9.07
CA ARG A 144 10.36 12.34 -9.65
C ARG A 144 9.03 11.95 -10.27
N HIS A 145 9.02 10.90 -11.09
CA HIS A 145 7.83 10.43 -11.81
C HIS A 145 7.32 9.10 -11.23
N PRO A 146 6.56 9.13 -10.11
CA PRO A 146 5.96 7.93 -9.57
C PRO A 146 4.81 7.44 -10.46
N THR A 147 4.80 6.14 -10.75
CA THR A 147 3.73 5.45 -11.49
C THR A 147 3.30 4.24 -10.70
N ILE A 148 2.02 4.20 -10.28
CA ILE A 148 1.42 2.97 -9.74
C ILE A 148 0.94 2.16 -10.94
N LEU A 149 1.48 0.96 -11.11
CA LEU A 149 1.13 0.10 -12.21
C LEU A 149 -0.33 -0.36 -12.12
N ALA A 150 -0.94 -0.55 -13.28
CA ALA A 150 -2.37 -0.80 -13.41
C ALA A 150 -2.80 -2.14 -12.79
N GLU A 151 -1.95 -3.15 -12.85
CA GLU A 151 -2.26 -4.46 -12.33
C GLU A 151 -1.96 -4.57 -10.83
N THR A 152 -2.89 -5.16 -10.09
CA THR A 152 -2.79 -5.41 -8.65
C THR A 152 -3.04 -6.88 -8.38
N PHE A 153 -2.29 -7.47 -7.46
CA PHE A 153 -2.36 -8.92 -7.22
C PHE A 153 -3.18 -9.19 -5.99
N ILE A 154 -4.03 -10.21 -6.06
CA ILE A 154 -4.79 -10.64 -4.88
C ILE A 154 -3.99 -11.67 -4.11
N ASN A 155 -3.69 -11.38 -2.86
CA ASN A 155 -3.16 -12.39 -1.94
C ASN A 155 -4.34 -13.18 -1.33
N PRO A 156 -4.45 -14.49 -1.55
CA PRO A 156 -5.50 -15.29 -0.91
C PRO A 156 -5.39 -15.17 0.63
N ILE A 157 -6.52 -14.81 1.26
CA ILE A 157 -6.58 -14.53 2.70
C ILE A 157 -6.02 -15.73 3.49
N GLY A 158 -5.09 -15.46 4.41
CA GLY A 158 -4.56 -16.47 5.31
C GLY A 158 -3.51 -17.40 4.70
N VAL A 159 -3.03 -17.11 3.49
CA VAL A 159 -1.92 -17.84 2.87
C VAL A 159 -0.73 -16.90 2.67
N THR A 160 -0.15 -16.42 3.78
CA THR A 160 1.12 -15.65 3.80
C THR A 160 2.26 -16.38 3.06
N ARG A 161 2.12 -17.69 2.86
CA ARG A 161 3.08 -18.54 2.16
C ARG A 161 2.78 -18.73 0.67
N PHE A 162 1.69 -18.21 0.14
CA PHE A 162 1.29 -18.50 -1.25
C PHE A 162 2.35 -18.03 -2.25
N LEU A 163 2.79 -16.78 -2.11
CA LEU A 163 3.86 -16.23 -2.93
C LEU A 163 5.20 -16.92 -2.63
N THR A 164 5.55 -17.06 -1.35
CA THR A 164 6.87 -17.57 -0.95
C THR A 164 7.06 -19.08 -1.19
N GLN A 165 5.98 -19.85 -1.33
CA GLN A 165 6.02 -21.27 -1.71
C GLN A 165 6.43 -21.47 -3.17
N GLN A 166 6.00 -20.58 -4.07
CA GLN A 166 6.33 -20.65 -5.49
C GLN A 166 7.83 -20.39 -5.74
N LEU A 167 8.53 -19.70 -4.83
CA LEU A 167 9.95 -19.34 -4.96
C LEU A 167 10.89 -20.55 -5.15
N LYS A 168 10.51 -21.74 -4.66
CA LYS A 168 11.30 -22.96 -4.89
C LYS A 168 11.45 -23.29 -6.38
N ILE A 169 10.40 -23.04 -7.18
CA ILE A 169 10.39 -23.28 -8.62
C ILE A 169 11.42 -22.39 -9.33
N PHE A 170 11.71 -21.23 -8.74
CA PHE A 170 12.67 -20.26 -9.25
C PHE A 170 14.06 -20.38 -8.62
N ASN A 171 14.35 -21.47 -7.91
CA ASN A 171 15.61 -21.67 -7.15
C ASN A 171 15.90 -20.56 -6.12
N GLN A 172 14.86 -19.92 -5.60
CA GLN A 172 14.96 -18.86 -4.60
C GLN A 172 14.62 -19.35 -3.19
N ARG A 173 15.11 -18.64 -2.17
CA ARG A 173 14.76 -18.92 -0.76
C ARG A 173 13.26 -18.73 -0.56
N THR A 174 12.60 -19.63 0.17
CA THR A 174 11.17 -19.52 0.52
C THR A 174 10.93 -18.50 1.63
N ALA A 175 11.27 -17.25 1.35
CA ALA A 175 11.15 -16.10 2.23
C ALA A 175 11.00 -14.85 1.37
N LEU A 176 10.52 -13.75 1.96
CA LEU A 176 10.37 -12.49 1.23
C LEU A 176 11.69 -11.96 0.65
N SER A 177 12.84 -12.33 1.24
CA SER A 177 14.15 -12.04 0.66
C SER A 177 14.39 -12.74 -0.69
N GLY A 178 13.88 -13.98 -0.85
CA GLY A 178 13.90 -14.67 -2.14
C GLY A 178 12.98 -14.01 -3.17
N TYR A 179 11.85 -13.43 -2.74
CA TYR A 179 11.00 -12.65 -3.65
C TYR A 179 11.69 -11.37 -4.11
N ALA A 180 12.31 -10.61 -3.20
CA ALA A 180 13.09 -9.42 -3.56
C ALA A 180 14.24 -9.75 -4.53
N GLN A 181 14.92 -10.88 -4.31
CA GLN A 181 15.99 -11.36 -5.19
C GLN A 181 15.45 -11.78 -6.57
N LEU A 182 14.31 -12.48 -6.62
CA LEU A 182 13.65 -12.84 -7.88
C LEU A 182 13.32 -11.60 -8.71
N LEU A 183 12.73 -10.58 -8.09
CA LEU A 183 12.39 -9.32 -8.77
C LEU A 183 13.64 -8.57 -9.26
N LYS A 184 14.71 -8.57 -8.46
CA LYS A 184 16.00 -8.01 -8.85
C LYS A 184 16.54 -8.67 -10.13
N GLU A 185 16.56 -10.00 -10.17
CA GLU A 185 16.99 -10.77 -11.36
C GLU A 185 16.06 -10.52 -12.56
N THR A 186 14.75 -10.47 -12.31
CA THR A 186 13.73 -10.24 -13.32
C THR A 186 13.89 -8.92 -14.06
N LEU A 187 14.20 -7.86 -13.32
CA LEU A 187 14.31 -6.49 -13.81
C LEU A 187 15.76 -6.04 -14.00
N ASN A 188 16.73 -6.96 -13.91
CA ASN A 188 18.15 -6.68 -14.08
C ASN A 188 18.65 -5.52 -13.19
N ALA A 189 18.15 -5.49 -11.95
CA ALA A 189 18.48 -4.47 -10.97
C ALA A 189 19.80 -4.78 -10.25
N GLU A 190 20.51 -3.74 -9.83
CA GLU A 190 21.80 -3.86 -9.15
C GLU A 190 21.61 -4.27 -7.69
N GLN A 191 20.55 -3.77 -7.07
CA GLN A 191 20.30 -3.92 -5.64
C GLN A 191 18.84 -4.25 -5.33
N SER A 192 18.65 -5.04 -4.28
CA SER A 192 17.35 -5.31 -3.68
C SER A 192 17.37 -4.98 -2.20
N TYR A 193 16.32 -4.32 -1.72
CA TYR A 193 16.10 -3.99 -0.33
C TYR A 193 14.83 -4.68 0.17
N LYS A 194 14.87 -5.23 1.38
CA LYS A 194 13.72 -5.77 2.09
C LYS A 194 13.63 -5.12 3.46
N THR A 195 12.42 -4.77 3.89
CA THR A 195 12.17 -4.34 5.28
C THR A 195 10.94 -5.01 5.88
N PRO A 196 11.04 -5.59 7.09
CA PRO A 196 9.91 -6.13 7.82
C PRO A 196 9.23 -5.10 8.75
N LEU A 197 9.59 -3.80 8.65
CA LEU A 197 9.23 -2.78 9.64
C LEU A 197 7.70 -2.72 9.91
N ILE A 198 6.89 -2.83 8.86
CA ILE A 198 5.42 -2.72 8.98
C ILE A 198 4.86 -4.03 9.55
N ASP A 199 5.27 -5.19 9.03
CA ASP A 199 4.87 -6.49 9.59
C ASP A 199 5.20 -6.61 11.09
N LEU A 200 6.42 -6.23 11.50
CA LEU A 200 6.83 -6.23 12.90
C LEU A 200 5.96 -5.30 13.78
N THR A 201 5.45 -4.23 13.18
CA THR A 201 4.56 -3.29 13.85
C THR A 201 3.14 -3.85 14.01
N VAL A 202 2.71 -4.76 13.13
CA VAL A 202 1.36 -5.33 13.11
C VAL A 202 1.29 -6.66 13.90
N HIS A 203 2.41 -7.16 14.44
CA HIS A 203 2.52 -8.55 14.85
C HIS A 203 1.79 -8.95 16.17
N LYS A 204 1.27 -10.18 16.14
CA LYS A 204 0.69 -11.07 17.18
C LYS A 204 -0.69 -10.80 17.79
N HIS A 205 -1.12 -9.58 18.16
CA HIS A 205 -2.43 -9.41 18.83
C HIS A 205 -3.32 -8.27 18.35
N GLY A 206 -3.05 -7.73 17.16
CA GLY A 206 -3.73 -6.54 16.68
C GLY A 206 -3.27 -5.32 17.47
N VAL A 207 -3.01 -4.23 16.76
CA VAL A 207 -2.43 -3.02 17.35
C VAL A 207 -3.41 -1.87 17.21
N SER A 208 -3.55 -1.05 18.25
CA SER A 208 -4.42 0.12 18.17
C SER A 208 -3.95 1.05 17.05
N LEU A 209 -4.87 1.81 16.46
CA LEU A 209 -4.52 2.73 15.37
C LEU A 209 -3.46 3.76 15.78
N GLU A 210 -3.54 4.25 17.02
CA GLU A 210 -2.59 5.23 17.56
C GLU A 210 -1.19 4.61 17.70
N GLU A 211 -1.10 3.43 18.31
CA GLU A 211 0.16 2.73 18.49
C GLU A 211 0.79 2.40 17.15
N PHE A 212 0.02 1.90 16.18
CA PHE A 212 0.49 1.63 14.82
C PHE A 212 1.06 2.89 14.16
N LEU A 213 0.33 4.01 14.16
CA LEU A 213 0.80 5.25 13.53
C LEU A 213 2.02 5.86 14.24
N LYS A 214 2.19 5.60 15.54
CA LYS A 214 3.33 6.07 16.33
C LYS A 214 4.58 5.21 16.12
N SER A 215 4.42 3.89 16.02
CA SER A 215 5.52 2.94 15.82
C SER A 215 5.95 2.84 14.36
N LEU A 216 5.04 3.11 13.41
CA LEU A 216 5.34 3.22 11.99
C LEU A 216 6.25 4.43 11.74
N LYS A 217 7.56 4.21 11.75
CA LYS A 217 8.59 5.20 11.44
C LYS A 217 8.62 5.55 9.94
N ILE A 218 7.49 6.00 9.38
CA ILE A 218 7.30 6.18 7.93
C ILE A 218 8.25 7.21 7.32
N GLN A 219 8.56 8.30 8.04
CA GLN A 219 9.59 9.26 7.63
C GLN A 219 10.96 8.60 7.48
N THR A 220 11.38 7.76 8.44
CA THR A 220 12.65 7.03 8.39
C THR A 220 12.65 6.04 7.24
N LEU A 221 11.57 5.28 7.07
CA LEU A 221 11.43 4.33 5.98
C LEU A 221 11.49 5.00 4.61
N PHE A 222 10.76 6.11 4.42
CA PHE A 222 10.84 6.91 3.20
C PHE A 222 12.26 7.42 2.96
N LYS A 223 12.92 7.95 3.99
CA LYS A 223 14.31 8.43 3.87
C LYS A 223 15.25 7.31 3.43
N THR A 224 15.16 6.12 4.04
CA THR A 224 15.96 4.96 3.64
C THR A 224 15.74 4.61 2.17
N ILE A 225 14.49 4.53 1.72
CA ILE A 225 14.19 4.23 0.31
C ILE A 225 14.68 5.35 -0.61
N LYS A 226 14.46 6.62 -0.27
CA LYS A 226 14.93 7.78 -1.04
C LYS A 226 16.46 7.80 -1.17
N ASP A 227 17.16 7.52 -0.07
CA ASP A 227 18.63 7.51 -0.03
C ASP A 227 19.18 6.31 -0.82
N LEU A 228 18.45 5.18 -0.82
CA LEU A 228 18.72 4.09 -1.74
C LEU A 228 18.51 4.52 -3.18
N THR A 229 17.47 5.29 -3.52
CA THR A 229 17.19 5.64 -4.92
C THR A 229 18.17 6.63 -5.53
N GLY A 230 18.61 7.68 -4.82
CA GLY A 230 19.35 8.76 -5.46
C GLY A 230 18.59 9.32 -6.68
N LEU A 231 19.19 9.24 -7.88
CA LEU A 231 18.55 9.52 -9.18
C LEU A 231 18.13 8.25 -9.94
N ASP A 232 18.36 7.09 -9.36
CA ASP A 232 18.13 5.79 -9.96
C ASP A 232 16.63 5.46 -10.00
N SER A 233 16.26 4.61 -10.95
CA SER A 233 14.94 4.04 -11.07
C SER A 233 14.72 2.94 -10.02
N ILE A 234 13.52 2.90 -9.42
CA ILE A 234 13.20 1.88 -8.40
C ILE A 234 11.80 1.30 -8.60
N LEU A 235 11.70 0.00 -8.35
CA LEU A 235 10.43 -0.65 -8.08
C LEU A 235 10.22 -0.78 -6.57
N ILE A 236 9.14 -0.22 -6.06
CA ILE A 236 8.67 -0.39 -4.68
C ILE A 236 7.42 -1.26 -4.71
N THR A 237 7.41 -2.37 -3.97
CA THR A 237 6.27 -3.29 -3.91
C THR A 237 6.15 -3.94 -2.54
N HIS A 238 5.13 -4.77 -2.37
CA HIS A 238 4.84 -5.56 -1.19
C HIS A 238 4.17 -6.87 -1.63
N ASP A 239 4.19 -7.88 -0.77
CA ASP A 239 3.54 -9.17 -1.03
C ASP A 239 2.11 -9.23 -0.47
N HIS A 240 1.83 -8.45 0.57
CA HIS A 240 0.53 -8.28 1.19
C HIS A 240 0.46 -6.96 1.97
N GLY A 241 -0.74 -6.58 2.42
CA GLY A 241 -0.97 -5.45 3.32
C GLY A 241 -1.56 -5.85 4.68
N TYR A 242 -1.93 -4.85 5.47
CA TYR A 242 -2.66 -5.00 6.73
C TYR A 242 -4.14 -4.66 6.56
N ASP A 243 -4.97 -5.14 7.48
CA ASP A 243 -6.39 -4.84 7.54
C ASP A 243 -6.69 -3.92 8.71
N ILE A 244 -7.75 -3.13 8.59
CA ILE A 244 -8.29 -2.35 9.70
C ILE A 244 -9.60 -2.99 10.09
N ALA A 245 -9.58 -3.73 11.20
CA ALA A 245 -10.72 -4.43 11.76
C ALA A 245 -11.41 -3.59 12.85
N ALA A 246 -12.67 -3.92 13.11
CA ALA A 246 -13.52 -3.23 14.07
C ALA A 246 -14.22 -4.25 14.96
N ASN A 247 -14.22 -4.01 16.26
CA ASN A 247 -14.98 -4.80 17.24
C ASN A 247 -15.64 -3.89 18.29
N ASP A 248 -16.22 -4.47 19.33
CA ASP A 248 -16.88 -3.72 20.41
C ASP A 248 -15.92 -2.87 21.25
N HIS A 249 -14.61 -3.11 21.14
CA HIS A 249 -13.56 -2.40 21.87
C HIS A 249 -12.88 -1.32 21.04
N GLY A 250 -13.16 -1.22 19.74
CA GLY A 250 -12.60 -0.17 18.88
C GLY A 250 -12.09 -0.67 17.54
N LEU A 251 -11.20 0.14 16.94
CA LEU A 251 -10.49 -0.15 15.70
C LEU A 251 -9.07 -0.63 15.99
N TYR A 252 -8.63 -1.62 15.24
CA TYR A 252 -7.29 -2.17 15.35
C TYR A 252 -6.74 -2.64 14.01
N ILE A 253 -5.42 -2.61 13.88
CA ILE A 253 -4.69 -3.08 12.71
C ILE A 253 -4.29 -4.52 12.93
N ILE A 254 -4.53 -5.37 11.94
CA ILE A 254 -4.21 -6.80 11.99
C ILE A 254 -3.82 -7.30 10.60
N HIS A 255 -2.97 -8.31 10.54
CA HIS A 255 -2.59 -8.95 9.28
C HIS A 255 -3.54 -10.13 8.99
N GLY A 256 -4.20 -10.11 7.82
CA GLY A 256 -4.95 -11.26 7.29
C GLY A 256 -6.26 -11.55 8.03
N TYR A 257 -7.01 -10.49 8.37
CA TYR A 257 -8.31 -10.62 9.02
C TYR A 257 -9.29 -11.41 8.15
N LYS A 258 -9.92 -12.43 8.73
CA LYS A 258 -10.84 -13.33 8.01
C LYS A 258 -12.30 -12.89 8.06
N GLY A 259 -12.64 -11.94 8.95
CA GLY A 259 -14.00 -11.43 9.09
C GLY A 259 -14.30 -10.24 8.18
N GLU A 260 -15.53 -9.74 8.26
CA GLU A 260 -15.88 -8.46 7.66
C GLU A 260 -15.19 -7.33 8.43
N CYS A 261 -14.54 -6.42 7.71
CA CYS A 261 -13.86 -5.28 8.30
C CYS A 261 -14.03 -4.04 7.45
N PRO A 262 -13.85 -2.84 8.04
CA PRO A 262 -13.88 -1.58 7.30
C PRO A 262 -12.97 -1.57 6.07
N ILE A 263 -11.75 -2.12 6.20
CA ILE A 263 -10.71 -2.11 5.18
C ILE A 263 -9.90 -3.41 5.23
N ASN A 264 -9.75 -4.07 4.07
CA ASN A 264 -9.05 -5.35 3.93
C ASN A 264 -7.85 -5.31 2.96
N PHE A 265 -6.85 -4.41 3.18
CA PHE A 265 -5.73 -4.26 2.24
C PHE A 265 -4.82 -5.49 2.14
N SER A 266 -4.88 -6.44 3.08
CA SER A 266 -4.13 -7.70 2.98
C SER A 266 -4.36 -8.46 1.69
N LYS A 267 -5.50 -8.18 1.03
CA LYS A 267 -5.91 -8.78 -0.22
C LYS A 267 -5.26 -8.18 -1.46
N ILE A 268 -4.49 -7.09 -1.40
CA ILE A 268 -3.86 -6.53 -2.59
C ILE A 268 -2.39 -6.24 -2.40
N ALA A 269 -1.63 -6.38 -3.49
CA ALA A 269 -0.27 -5.91 -3.64
C ALA A 269 -0.17 -4.93 -4.82
N LEU A 270 0.48 -3.78 -4.57
CA LEU A 270 0.73 -2.73 -5.56
C LEU A 270 2.20 -2.73 -6.03
N PHE A 271 2.41 -2.19 -7.23
CA PHE A 271 3.73 -1.93 -7.80
C PHE A 271 3.85 -0.44 -8.07
N LEU A 272 4.76 0.21 -7.36
CA LEU A 272 5.08 1.62 -7.54
C LEU A 272 6.46 1.71 -8.20
N ALA A 273 6.48 2.15 -9.46
CA ALA A 273 7.71 2.48 -10.15
C ALA A 273 8.04 3.97 -9.96
N ILE A 274 9.29 4.28 -9.72
CA ILE A 274 9.81 5.66 -9.69
C ILE A 274 10.90 5.77 -10.74
N SER A 275 10.78 6.76 -11.63
CA SER A 275 11.80 7.17 -12.60
C SER A 275 12.24 8.62 -12.41
#